data_AF-A0A7J3KXL0-F1
#
_entry.id   AF-A0A7J3KXL0-F1
#
_cell.length_a   1.000
_cell.length_b   1.000
_cell.length_c   1.000
_cell.angle_alpha   90.00
_cell.angle_beta   90.00
_cell.angle_gamma   90.00
#
_symmetry.space_group_name_H-M   'P 1'
#
loop_
_entity.id
_entity.type
_entity.pdbx_description
1 polymer ?
#
loop_
_entity_poly.entity_id
_entity_poly.type
_entity_poly.pdbx_seq_one_letter_code
_entity_poly.pdbx_strand_id
1 'polypeptide(L)'
;MMGGLSLEEALKMHMLFWQMSNSRPLTRLGRYEPLRRDVAIPLADGRLVTDGVLLEPQLIEPKLFIRCLDINFDSPILSGDFIRTLAPADLCWTQAFIGCPIRVSAGKVWAEPIIHDVENIHMHMKINDKWLQKFLEFTSALVEFSRGRLPVVQPLFRGPMDMAASALGPERLCISIFRRPDALRSLLDFYADVFIQSFNMQLSLLPKFSGGYSCMYGIWAPEPICRNQADYSVLISPKVYEKIFLPYDVKVIKASKYSIFHLHSANIHLADKLVEIPELSAIQVSIDYPAKVFSPPVQSLL
;
A
#
# COMPACT_ATOMS: atom_id res chain seq x y z
N MET A 1 -23.01 -11.95 28.37
CA MET A 1 -21.74 -11.49 27.77
C MET A 1 -21.27 -12.57 26.82
N MET A 2 -21.43 -12.40 25.50
CA MET A 2 -20.71 -13.27 24.56
C MET A 2 -19.23 -12.91 24.71
N GLY A 3 -18.42 -13.84 25.21
CA GLY A 3 -16.97 -13.63 25.35
C GLY A 3 -16.38 -13.29 23.99
N GLY A 4 -15.66 -12.17 23.89
CA GLY A 4 -14.93 -11.83 22.68
C GLY A 4 -13.87 -12.88 22.37
N LEU A 5 -13.55 -13.05 21.09
CA LEU A 5 -12.50 -13.94 20.62
C LEU A 5 -11.17 -13.59 21.32
N SER A 6 -10.45 -14.57 21.83
CA SER A 6 -9.09 -14.33 22.35
C SER A 6 -8.12 -14.04 21.20
N LEU A 7 -7.00 -13.38 21.51
CA LEU A 7 -5.96 -13.14 20.50
C LEU A 7 -5.42 -14.46 19.92
N GLU A 8 -5.22 -15.48 20.76
CA GLU A 8 -4.71 -16.79 20.31
C GLU A 8 -5.67 -17.46 19.31
N GLU A 9 -6.98 -17.42 19.58
CA GLU A 9 -8.00 -17.93 18.66
C GLU A 9 -8.03 -17.13 17.35
N ALA A 10 -7.90 -15.80 17.41
CA ALA A 10 -7.81 -14.95 16.22
C ALA A 10 -6.61 -15.30 15.34
N LEU A 11 -5.43 -15.50 15.93
CA LEU A 11 -4.22 -15.87 15.19
C LEU A 11 -4.38 -17.25 14.49
N LYS A 12 -5.01 -18.22 15.16
CA LYS A 12 -5.35 -19.52 14.54
C LYS A 12 -6.30 -19.35 13.37
N MET A 13 -7.32 -18.50 13.50
CA MET A 13 -8.24 -18.21 12.41
C MET A 13 -7.54 -17.50 11.23
N HIS A 14 -6.59 -16.60 11.49
CA HIS A 14 -5.81 -15.96 10.41
C HIS A 14 -4.91 -16.95 9.69
N MET A 15 -4.33 -17.93 10.39
CA MET A 15 -3.60 -19.03 9.75
C MET A 15 -4.48 -19.84 8.79
N LEU A 16 -5.68 -20.19 9.23
CA LEU A 16 -6.64 -20.92 8.39
C LEU A 16 -7.05 -20.08 7.18
N PHE A 17 -7.07 -18.75 7.29
CA PHE A 17 -7.42 -17.83 6.19
C PHE A 17 -6.44 -17.97 5.03
N TRP A 18 -5.14 -17.97 5.33
CA TRP A 18 -4.11 -18.18 4.31
C TRP A 18 -4.12 -19.59 3.71
N GLN A 19 -4.74 -20.54 4.39
CA GLN A 19 -4.92 -21.92 3.92
C GLN A 19 -6.29 -22.16 3.27
N MET A 20 -7.12 -21.11 3.16
CA MET A 20 -8.50 -21.20 2.67
C MET A 20 -9.34 -22.28 3.37
N SER A 21 -9.13 -22.46 4.69
CA SER A 21 -9.69 -23.59 5.47
C SER A 21 -10.50 -23.15 6.69
N ASN A 22 -10.90 -21.88 6.77
CA ASN A 22 -11.77 -21.43 7.85
C ASN A 22 -13.16 -22.07 7.77
N SER A 23 -13.72 -22.41 8.92
CA SER A 23 -15.13 -22.81 9.05
C SER A 23 -16.13 -21.65 8.86
N ARG A 24 -15.65 -20.40 8.99
CA ARG A 24 -16.42 -19.17 8.75
C ARG A 24 -15.49 -18.04 8.26
N PRO A 25 -15.99 -17.03 7.53
CA PRO A 25 -15.17 -15.88 7.18
C PRO A 25 -14.69 -15.11 8.42
N LEU A 26 -13.56 -14.42 8.27
CA LEU A 26 -13.14 -13.35 9.19
C LEU A 26 -14.04 -12.14 8.95
N THR A 27 -14.58 -11.57 10.03
CA THR A 27 -15.58 -10.51 9.97
C THR A 27 -15.28 -9.39 10.95
N ARG A 28 -15.53 -8.16 10.50
CA ARG A 28 -15.56 -6.95 11.35
C ARG A 28 -16.66 -6.06 10.84
N LEU A 29 -17.50 -5.60 11.75
CA LEU A 29 -18.45 -4.52 11.50
C LEU A 29 -17.89 -3.23 12.09
N GLY A 30 -17.82 -2.20 11.25
CA GLY A 30 -17.38 -0.87 11.64
C GLY A 30 -18.31 0.18 11.05
N ARG A 31 -18.26 1.38 11.61
CA ARG A 31 -18.95 2.54 11.01
C ARG A 31 -18.21 2.92 9.73
N TYR A 32 -18.95 3.23 8.66
CA TYR A 32 -18.35 3.82 7.47
C TYR A 32 -17.76 5.18 7.83
N GLU A 33 -16.47 5.34 7.61
CA GLU A 33 -15.78 6.61 7.68
C GLU A 33 -15.29 6.96 6.27
N PRO A 34 -15.71 8.10 5.70
CA PRO A 34 -15.22 8.50 4.39
C PRO A 34 -13.70 8.68 4.43
N LEU A 35 -13.02 8.25 3.35
CA LEU A 35 -11.58 8.45 3.15
C LEU A 35 -11.19 9.94 3.17
N ARG A 36 -12.15 10.85 2.94
CA ARG A 36 -11.91 12.29 3.06
C ARG A 36 -11.84 12.66 4.54
N ARG A 37 -10.61 12.75 5.01
CA ARG A 37 -10.27 13.50 6.20
C ARG A 37 -9.49 14.71 5.71
N ASP A 38 -9.98 15.91 5.98
CA ASP A 38 -9.19 17.14 5.79
C ASP A 38 -8.11 17.15 6.89
N VAL A 39 -7.18 16.18 6.83
CA VAL A 39 -6.14 16.01 7.86
C VAL A 39 -5.12 17.10 7.64
N ALA A 40 -5.06 18.03 8.58
CA ALA A 40 -3.97 18.98 8.65
C ALA A 40 -2.67 18.20 8.91
N ILE A 41 -1.83 18.05 7.88
CA ILE A 41 -0.52 17.41 8.02
C ILE A 41 0.38 18.38 8.79
N PRO A 42 0.86 18.01 9.99
CA PRO A 42 1.73 18.87 10.76
C PRO A 42 3.16 18.80 10.20
N LEU A 43 3.75 19.96 9.94
CA LEU A 43 5.11 20.07 9.41
C LEU A 43 6.11 20.40 10.53
N ALA A 44 7.37 19.97 10.35
CA ALA A 44 8.45 20.17 11.31
C ALA A 44 8.74 21.66 11.62
N ASP A 45 8.41 22.55 10.69
CA ASP A 45 8.57 24.00 10.83
C ASP A 45 7.40 24.68 11.57
N GLY A 46 6.46 23.90 12.12
CA GLY A 46 5.31 24.38 12.88
C GLY A 46 4.10 24.77 12.03
N ARG A 47 4.20 24.74 10.69
CA ARG A 47 3.05 24.97 9.81
C ARG A 47 2.15 23.74 9.78
N LEU A 48 0.87 23.98 9.49
CA LEU A 48 -0.03 22.95 8.96
C LEU A 48 0.03 23.05 7.44
N VAL A 49 0.04 21.89 6.77
CA VAL A 49 0.09 21.89 5.30
C VAL A 49 -1.14 22.59 4.72
N THR A 50 -0.92 23.40 3.69
CA THR A 50 -1.98 23.99 2.87
C THR A 50 -1.88 23.44 1.45
N ASP A 51 -2.93 23.61 0.66
CA ASP A 51 -2.92 23.19 -0.75
C ASP A 51 -1.77 23.87 -1.52
N GLY A 52 -1.13 23.10 -2.39
CA GLY A 52 0.00 23.50 -3.22
C GLY A 52 1.38 23.33 -2.58
N VAL A 53 1.47 23.04 -1.27
CA VAL A 53 2.77 22.87 -0.59
C VAL A 53 3.50 21.64 -1.11
N LEU A 54 4.76 21.84 -1.51
CA LEU A 54 5.72 20.77 -1.77
C LEU A 54 6.19 20.20 -0.43
N LEU A 55 6.00 18.90 -0.24
CA LEU A 55 6.55 18.16 0.89
C LEU A 55 7.98 17.77 0.56
N GLU A 56 8.89 18.11 1.47
CA GLU A 56 10.28 17.67 1.45
C GLU A 56 10.55 16.78 2.66
N PRO A 57 11.48 15.81 2.58
CA PRO A 57 11.74 14.87 3.68
C PRO A 57 11.95 15.56 5.04
N GLN A 58 12.67 16.67 5.08
CA GLN A 58 12.95 17.40 6.33
C GLN A 58 11.72 18.08 6.96
N LEU A 59 10.64 18.27 6.20
CA LEU A 59 9.38 18.79 6.74
C LEU A 59 8.56 17.72 7.47
N ILE A 60 8.90 16.44 7.26
CA ILE A 60 8.21 15.30 7.87
C ILE A 60 8.89 14.98 9.21
N GLU A 61 8.19 15.27 10.31
CA GLU A 61 8.59 14.87 11.66
C GLU A 61 7.63 13.77 12.17
N PRO A 62 8.02 12.49 12.18
CA PRO A 62 7.16 11.36 12.54
C PRO A 62 6.43 11.54 13.88
N LYS A 63 7.08 12.16 14.88
CA LYS A 63 6.45 12.39 16.20
C LYS A 63 5.25 13.32 16.12
N LEU A 64 5.21 14.27 15.17
CA LEU A 64 4.04 15.12 14.96
C LEU A 64 2.84 14.31 14.48
N PHE A 65 3.05 13.42 13.50
CA PHE A 65 2.00 12.54 12.97
C PHE A 65 1.49 11.59 14.05
N ILE A 66 2.39 11.02 14.84
CA ILE A 66 2.04 10.11 15.94
C ILE A 66 1.14 10.81 16.97
N ARG A 67 1.38 12.09 17.28
CA ARG A 67 0.52 12.88 18.19
C ARG A 67 -0.89 13.11 17.64
N CYS A 68 -1.07 13.04 16.32
CA CYS A 68 -2.37 13.18 15.67
C CYS A 68 -3.11 11.84 15.53
N LEU A 69 -2.49 10.71 15.91
CA LEU A 69 -3.15 9.42 15.88
C LEU A 69 -4.16 9.31 17.03
N ASP A 70 -5.41 9.02 16.68
CA ASP A 70 -6.45 8.69 17.67
C ASP A 70 -6.32 7.21 18.10
N ILE A 71 -5.33 6.94 18.96
CA ILE A 71 -5.04 5.59 19.46
C ILE A 71 -5.23 5.54 20.97
N ASN A 72 -6.31 4.85 21.37
CA ASN A 72 -6.46 4.37 22.74
C ASN A 72 -5.83 2.97 22.87
N PHE A 73 -4.76 2.86 23.67
CA PHE A 73 -4.07 1.59 23.94
C PHE A 73 -4.82 0.67 24.92
N ASP A 74 -5.78 1.21 25.68
CA ASP A 74 -6.63 0.42 26.57
C ASP A 74 -7.79 -0.25 25.80
N SER A 75 -8.04 0.19 24.56
CA SER A 75 -9.01 -0.48 23.68
C SER A 75 -8.49 -1.87 23.28
N PRO A 76 -9.38 -2.86 23.11
CA PRO A 76 -9.00 -4.21 22.70
C PRO A 76 -8.09 -4.21 21.47
N ILE A 77 -7.11 -5.13 21.44
CA ILE A 77 -6.22 -5.34 20.29
C ILE A 77 -6.99 -5.80 19.05
N LEU A 78 -8.07 -6.54 19.26
CA LEU A 78 -8.95 -7.02 18.20
C LEU A 78 -10.09 -6.03 17.93
N SER A 79 -10.44 -5.91 16.67
CA SER A 79 -11.64 -5.25 16.18
C SER A 79 -12.37 -6.23 15.27
N GLY A 80 -13.49 -6.79 15.77
CA GLY A 80 -14.04 -8.02 15.20
C GLY A 80 -13.00 -9.14 15.26
N ASP A 81 -12.77 -9.82 14.13
CA ASP A 81 -11.74 -10.86 14.02
C ASP A 81 -10.34 -10.31 13.64
N PHE A 82 -10.16 -8.99 13.48
CA PHE A 82 -8.93 -8.40 12.91
C PHE A 82 -8.10 -7.66 13.95
N ILE A 83 -6.78 -7.66 13.77
CA ILE A 83 -5.83 -6.98 14.65
C ILE A 83 -5.73 -5.50 14.28
N ARG A 84 -5.78 -4.61 15.27
CA ARG A 84 -5.46 -3.20 15.10
C ARG A 84 -3.98 -3.02 14.82
N THR A 85 -3.64 -2.20 13.82
CA THR A 85 -2.26 -2.03 13.33
C THR A 85 -1.88 -0.57 13.26
N LEU A 86 -0.57 -0.29 13.26
CA LEU A 86 -0.01 1.03 12.99
C LEU A 86 0.76 1.00 11.68
N ALA A 87 0.66 2.04 10.86
CA ALA A 87 1.45 2.17 9.64
C ALA A 87 1.93 3.62 9.48
N PRO A 88 3.08 3.86 8.82
CA PRO A 88 3.44 5.20 8.37
C PRO A 88 2.28 5.84 7.60
N ALA A 89 2.03 7.13 7.84
CA ALA A 89 0.99 7.87 7.12
C ALA A 89 1.25 7.81 5.59
N ASP A 90 0.21 7.79 4.76
CA ASP A 90 0.40 7.77 3.31
C ASP A 90 0.93 9.12 2.82
N LEU A 91 2.21 9.13 2.43
CA LEU A 91 2.90 10.27 1.84
C LEU A 91 3.35 9.97 0.40
N CYS A 92 2.67 9.04 -0.29
CA CYS A 92 3.09 8.53 -1.60
C CYS A 92 4.52 7.97 -1.60
N TRP A 93 4.84 7.16 -0.59
CA TRP A 93 6.21 6.67 -0.31
C TRP A 93 6.93 6.10 -1.52
N THR A 94 6.30 5.17 -2.25
CA THR A 94 6.89 4.54 -3.45
C THR A 94 7.19 5.54 -4.56
N GLN A 95 6.33 6.54 -4.77
CA GLN A 95 6.56 7.64 -5.71
C GLN A 95 7.68 8.57 -5.24
N ALA A 96 7.74 8.84 -3.93
CA ALA A 96 8.78 9.65 -3.33
C ALA A 96 10.16 8.99 -3.47
N PHE A 97 10.25 7.65 -3.32
CA PHE A 97 11.49 6.88 -3.49
C PHE A 97 12.04 6.95 -4.90
N ILE A 98 11.19 7.07 -5.92
CA ILE A 98 11.62 7.23 -7.32
C ILE A 98 11.79 8.70 -7.73
N GLY A 99 11.70 9.62 -6.77
CA GLY A 99 12.00 11.03 -6.95
C GLY A 99 10.82 11.91 -7.39
N CYS A 100 9.59 11.40 -7.48
CA CYS A 100 8.44 12.26 -7.80
C CYS A 100 8.29 13.38 -6.75
N PRO A 101 8.08 14.65 -7.16
CA PRO A 101 7.71 15.71 -6.24
C PRO A 101 6.41 15.35 -5.51
N ILE A 102 6.38 15.48 -4.19
CA ILE A 102 5.20 15.15 -3.38
C ILE A 102 4.54 16.45 -2.95
N ARG A 103 3.24 16.61 -3.22
CA ARG A 103 2.47 17.81 -2.88
C ARG A 103 1.21 17.48 -2.13
N VAL A 104 0.65 18.47 -1.44
CA VAL A 104 -0.74 18.43 -0.99
C VAL A 104 -1.63 19.20 -1.95
N SER A 105 -2.72 18.59 -2.38
CA SER A 105 -3.75 19.22 -3.21
C SER A 105 -5.12 18.72 -2.78
N ALA A 106 -6.07 19.65 -2.59
CA ALA A 106 -7.39 19.38 -2.05
C ALA A 106 -7.34 18.55 -0.75
N GLY A 107 -6.38 18.86 0.13
CA GLY A 107 -6.17 18.16 1.40
C GLY A 107 -5.63 16.73 1.28
N LYS A 108 -5.18 16.30 0.09
CA LYS A 108 -4.60 14.97 -0.14
C LYS A 108 -3.16 15.05 -0.60
N VAL A 109 -2.34 14.09 -0.15
CA VAL A 109 -0.98 13.92 -0.66
C VAL A 109 -1.04 13.28 -2.04
N TRP A 110 -0.29 13.84 -2.99
CA TRP A 110 -0.19 13.34 -4.36
C TRP A 110 1.23 13.51 -4.88
N ALA A 111 1.57 12.72 -5.91
CA ALA A 111 2.87 12.75 -6.56
C ALA A 111 2.76 13.41 -7.94
N GLU A 112 3.63 14.39 -8.21
CA GLU A 112 3.73 15.03 -9.53
C GLU A 112 4.62 14.22 -10.47
N PRO A 113 4.36 14.26 -11.79
CA PRO A 113 5.27 13.69 -12.77
C PRO A 113 6.66 14.33 -12.71
N ILE A 114 7.69 13.49 -12.86
CA ILE A 114 9.10 13.91 -12.95
C ILE A 114 9.70 13.61 -14.32
N ILE A 115 9.11 12.66 -15.07
CA ILE A 115 9.55 12.27 -16.41
C ILE A 115 8.64 12.96 -17.43
N HIS A 116 9.16 14.00 -18.07
CA HIS A 116 8.43 14.75 -19.10
C HIS A 116 8.78 14.31 -20.52
N ASP A 117 9.90 13.60 -20.68
CA ASP A 117 10.39 13.07 -21.95
C ASP A 117 10.64 11.57 -21.84
N VAL A 118 9.90 10.80 -22.64
CA VAL A 118 9.94 9.33 -22.66
C VAL A 118 11.25 8.79 -23.26
N GLU A 119 11.98 9.61 -24.03
CA GLU A 119 13.29 9.24 -24.58
C GLU A 119 14.35 9.07 -23.48
N ASN A 120 14.14 9.77 -22.38
CA ASN A 120 15.13 10.01 -21.34
C ASN A 120 14.77 9.36 -20.00
N ILE A 121 13.89 8.35 -20.02
CA ILE A 121 13.42 7.60 -18.84
C ILE A 121 14.58 7.13 -17.94
N HIS A 122 15.66 6.64 -18.54
CA HIS A 122 16.82 6.09 -17.83
C HIS A 122 17.51 7.10 -16.90
N MET A 123 17.43 8.41 -17.20
CA MET A 123 18.00 9.46 -16.35
C MET A 123 17.28 9.58 -14.99
N HIS A 124 16.08 9.01 -14.88
CA HIS A 124 15.25 9.04 -13.67
C HIS A 124 15.23 7.71 -12.91
N MET A 125 16.07 6.74 -13.29
CA MET A 125 16.20 5.45 -12.60
C MET A 125 17.18 5.55 -11.42
N LYS A 126 16.82 6.35 -10.42
CA LYS A 126 17.62 6.53 -9.19
C LYS A 126 16.71 6.59 -7.97
N ILE A 127 17.13 5.94 -6.89
CA ILE A 127 16.45 6.01 -5.60
C ILE A 127 16.74 7.36 -4.94
N ASN A 128 15.69 7.98 -4.40
CA ASN A 128 15.78 9.14 -3.54
C ASN A 128 16.03 8.69 -2.10
N ASP A 129 17.31 8.58 -1.74
CA ASP A 129 17.75 8.10 -0.43
C ASP A 129 17.21 8.94 0.73
N LYS A 130 16.95 10.25 0.52
CA LYS A 130 16.40 11.12 1.57
C LYS A 130 14.98 10.71 1.95
N TRP A 131 14.14 10.40 0.96
CA TRP A 131 12.78 9.91 1.20
C TRP A 131 12.78 8.50 1.79
N LEU A 132 13.66 7.63 1.32
CA LEU A 132 13.82 6.29 1.88
C LEU A 132 14.25 6.33 3.35
N GLN A 133 15.25 7.14 3.69
CA GLN A 133 15.68 7.33 5.08
C GLN A 133 14.55 7.89 5.95
N LYS A 134 13.81 8.89 5.46
CA LYS A 134 12.67 9.46 6.19
C LYS A 134 11.56 8.42 6.44
N PHE A 135 11.31 7.52 5.49
CA PHE A 135 10.37 6.41 5.67
C PHE A 135 10.81 5.43 6.78
N LEU A 136 12.10 5.10 6.82
CA LEU A 136 12.67 4.21 7.86
C LEU A 136 12.68 4.87 9.24
N GLU A 137 12.94 6.19 9.30
CA GLU A 137 12.81 7.00 10.51
C GLU A 137 11.36 6.99 11.02
N PHE A 138 10.38 7.18 10.13
CA PHE A 138 8.96 7.11 10.48
C PHE A 138 8.59 5.73 11.02
N THR A 139 9.03 4.67 10.34
CA THR A 139 8.81 3.29 10.79
C THR A 139 9.38 3.07 12.19
N SER A 140 10.62 3.49 12.44
CA SER A 140 11.28 3.36 13.74
C SER A 140 10.52 4.11 14.84
N ALA A 141 10.05 5.32 14.57
CA ALA A 141 9.26 6.11 15.51
C ALA A 141 7.93 5.43 15.88
N LEU A 142 7.27 4.77 14.92
CA LEU A 142 6.05 3.99 15.20
C LEU A 142 6.33 2.73 16.02
N VAL A 143 7.46 2.05 15.75
CA VAL A 143 7.89 0.87 16.53
C VAL A 143 8.14 1.27 17.98
N GLU A 144 8.87 2.38 18.20
CA GLU A 144 9.12 2.93 19.53
C GLU A 144 7.81 3.33 20.24
N PHE A 145 6.91 4.03 19.55
CA PHE A 145 5.62 4.45 20.08
C PHE A 145 4.72 3.26 20.48
N SER A 146 4.70 2.20 19.67
CA SER A 146 3.89 1.01 19.92
C SER A 146 4.31 0.28 21.19
N ARG A 147 5.63 0.16 21.44
CA ARG A 147 6.20 -0.67 22.52
C ARG A 147 5.65 -2.10 22.51
N GLY A 148 5.47 -2.66 21.31
CA GLY A 148 4.93 -4.01 21.09
C GLY A 148 3.42 -4.17 21.32
N ARG A 149 2.69 -3.11 21.67
CA ARG A 149 1.23 -3.19 21.93
C ARG A 149 0.39 -3.33 20.67
N LEU A 150 0.87 -2.76 19.57
CA LEU A 150 0.27 -2.87 18.23
C LEU A 150 1.35 -3.28 17.21
N PRO A 151 1.07 -4.19 16.27
CA PRO A 151 1.99 -4.43 15.16
C PRO A 151 2.13 -3.17 14.30
N VAL A 152 3.37 -2.80 13.98
CA VAL A 152 3.67 -1.84 12.92
C VAL A 152 3.77 -2.61 11.60
N VAL A 153 3.13 -2.10 10.55
CA VAL A 153 2.95 -2.81 9.28
C VAL A 153 3.41 -1.96 8.09
N GLN A 154 3.56 -2.62 6.94
CA GLN A 154 3.76 -1.94 5.66
C GLN A 154 2.64 -0.91 5.42
N PRO A 155 2.96 0.36 5.09
CA PRO A 155 1.94 1.34 4.72
C PRO A 155 1.43 1.07 3.31
N LEU A 156 0.65 2.01 2.79
CA LEU A 156 0.27 2.02 1.38
C LEU A 156 1.52 2.17 0.49
N PHE A 157 2.02 1.06 -0.05
CA PHE A 157 2.93 1.04 -1.18
C PHE A 157 2.12 0.83 -2.46
N ARG A 158 2.42 1.64 -3.48
CA ARG A 158 1.80 1.55 -4.79
C ARG A 158 2.74 0.77 -5.71
N GLY A 159 2.19 -0.09 -6.56
CA GLY A 159 2.99 -1.02 -7.37
C GLY A 159 3.74 -0.36 -8.53
N PRO A 160 4.56 -1.13 -9.25
CA PRO A 160 5.36 -0.64 -10.38
C PRO A 160 4.55 0.14 -11.42
N MET A 161 3.32 -0.31 -11.72
CA MET A 161 2.42 0.40 -12.64
C MET A 161 2.05 1.79 -12.13
N ASP A 162 1.65 1.91 -10.87
CA ASP A 162 1.27 3.19 -10.25
C ASP A 162 2.48 4.11 -10.09
N MET A 163 3.64 3.55 -9.78
CA MET A 163 4.92 4.25 -9.76
C MET A 163 5.23 4.85 -11.14
N ALA A 164 5.12 4.06 -12.21
CA ALA A 164 5.31 4.53 -13.58
C ALA A 164 4.28 5.57 -14.02
N ALA A 165 3.00 5.37 -13.67
CA ALA A 165 1.93 6.31 -13.96
C ALA A 165 2.15 7.67 -13.29
N SER A 166 2.59 7.68 -12.02
CA SER A 166 2.94 8.91 -11.33
C SER A 166 4.16 9.58 -11.94
N ALA A 167 5.23 8.83 -12.24
CA ALA A 167 6.47 9.41 -12.76
C ALA A 167 6.31 10.03 -14.16
N LEU A 168 5.59 9.35 -15.08
CA LEU A 168 5.37 9.80 -16.46
C LEU A 168 4.16 10.74 -16.61
N GLY A 169 3.18 10.58 -15.72
CA GLY A 169 1.81 10.99 -15.96
C GLY A 169 1.05 9.96 -16.82
N PRO A 170 -0.28 9.86 -16.64
CA PRO A 170 -1.10 8.81 -17.24
C PRO A 170 -1.10 8.81 -18.78
N GLU A 171 -1.10 9.99 -19.40
CA GLU A 171 -1.05 10.10 -20.87
C GLU A 171 0.25 9.52 -21.45
N ARG A 172 1.41 9.92 -20.89
CA ARG A 172 2.71 9.43 -21.33
C ARG A 172 2.90 7.96 -21.03
N LEU A 173 2.33 7.43 -19.95
CA LEU A 173 2.31 5.98 -19.70
C LEU A 173 1.60 5.24 -20.84
N CYS A 174 0.40 5.69 -21.23
CA CYS A 174 -0.36 5.13 -22.34
C CYS A 174 0.42 5.20 -23.66
N ILE A 175 1.09 6.33 -23.95
CA ILE A 175 1.94 6.47 -25.14
C ILE A 175 3.13 5.51 -25.09
N SER A 176 3.80 5.39 -23.94
CA SER A 176 4.98 4.54 -23.74
C SER A 176 4.69 3.06 -23.95
N ILE A 177 3.50 2.58 -23.59
CA ILE A 177 3.06 1.19 -23.85
C ILE A 177 3.21 0.83 -25.35
N PHE A 178 2.90 1.76 -26.25
CA PHE A 178 2.94 1.51 -27.69
C PHE A 178 4.24 1.97 -28.35
N ARG A 179 4.75 3.15 -27.98
CA ARG A 179 5.90 3.78 -28.66
C ARG A 179 7.24 3.35 -28.09
N ARG A 180 7.31 3.02 -26.80
CA ARG A 180 8.55 2.72 -26.07
C ARG A 180 8.39 1.56 -25.07
N PRO A 181 7.87 0.39 -25.49
CA PRO A 181 7.58 -0.71 -24.57
C PRO A 181 8.82 -1.27 -23.88
N ASP A 182 9.99 -1.28 -24.53
CA ASP A 182 11.23 -1.77 -23.92
C ASP A 182 11.74 -0.83 -22.81
N ALA A 183 11.74 0.48 -23.06
CA ALA A 183 12.13 1.46 -22.05
C ALA A 183 11.16 1.44 -20.86
N LEU A 184 9.85 1.31 -21.12
CA LEU A 184 8.86 1.15 -20.06
C LEU A 184 9.09 -0.13 -19.24
N ARG A 185 9.42 -1.25 -19.89
CA ARG A 185 9.76 -2.51 -19.23
C ARG A 185 10.97 -2.37 -18.31
N SER A 186 12.04 -1.73 -18.77
CA SER A 186 13.22 -1.45 -17.94
C SER A 186 12.88 -0.57 -16.73
N LEU A 187 12.00 0.43 -16.91
CA LEU A 187 11.54 1.29 -15.83
C LEU A 187 10.73 0.52 -14.79
N LEU A 188 9.79 -0.31 -15.24
CA LEU A 188 8.95 -1.14 -14.36
C LEU A 188 9.78 -2.15 -13.57
N ASP A 189 10.80 -2.75 -14.20
CA ASP A 189 11.71 -3.69 -13.54
C ASP A 189 12.48 -3.03 -12.39
N PHE A 190 13.02 -1.84 -12.67
CA PHE A 190 13.68 -1.01 -11.66
C PHE A 190 12.73 -0.59 -10.55
N TYR A 191 11.51 -0.16 -10.87
CA TYR A 191 10.51 0.22 -9.86
C TYR A 191 10.08 -0.96 -8.99
N ALA A 192 9.99 -2.17 -9.54
CA ALA A 192 9.80 -3.37 -8.75
C ALA A 192 10.98 -3.61 -7.80
N ASP A 193 12.24 -3.41 -8.24
CA ASP A 193 13.41 -3.52 -7.36
C ASP A 193 13.40 -2.47 -6.23
N VAL A 194 13.05 -1.21 -6.54
CA VAL A 194 12.91 -0.15 -5.53
C VAL A 194 11.83 -0.50 -4.52
N PHE A 195 10.69 -1.03 -4.96
CA PHE A 195 9.63 -1.49 -4.08
C PHE A 195 10.15 -2.57 -3.13
N ILE A 196 10.75 -3.63 -3.67
CA ILE A 196 11.21 -4.81 -2.91
C ILE A 196 12.31 -4.41 -1.92
N GLN A 197 13.26 -3.58 -2.36
CA GLN A 197 14.32 -3.06 -1.51
C GLN A 197 13.73 -2.27 -0.34
N SER A 198 12.81 -1.35 -0.61
CA SER A 198 12.19 -0.51 0.43
C SER A 198 11.35 -1.34 1.41
N PHE A 199 10.62 -2.35 0.90
CA PHE A 199 9.87 -3.29 1.72
C PHE A 199 10.79 -4.09 2.66
N ASN A 200 11.88 -4.66 2.13
CA ASN A 200 12.84 -5.43 2.92
C ASN A 200 13.57 -4.58 3.97
N MET A 201 13.91 -3.33 3.62
CA MET A 201 14.51 -2.39 4.57
C MET A 201 13.54 -2.04 5.70
N GLN A 202 12.25 -1.80 5.39
CA GLN A 202 11.24 -1.61 6.43
C GLN A 202 11.13 -2.85 7.31
N LEU A 203 11.00 -4.03 6.70
CA LEU A 203 10.80 -5.29 7.38
C LEU A 203 11.92 -5.58 8.40
N SER A 204 13.16 -5.20 8.09
CA SER A 204 14.31 -5.33 9.00
C SER A 204 14.16 -4.55 10.32
N LEU A 205 13.29 -3.53 10.34
CA LEU A 205 12.98 -2.71 11.52
C LEU A 205 11.75 -3.21 12.29
N LEU A 206 10.91 -4.06 11.67
CA LEU A 206 9.64 -4.46 12.25
C LEU A 206 9.83 -5.61 13.25
N PRO A 207 9.47 -5.42 14.54
CA PRO A 207 9.46 -6.52 15.48
C PRO A 207 8.33 -7.49 15.15
N LYS A 208 8.54 -8.77 15.43
CA LYS A 208 7.47 -9.78 15.37
C LYS A 208 6.40 -9.47 16.41
N PHE A 209 5.14 -9.55 16.00
CA PHE A 209 3.97 -9.46 16.88
C PHE A 209 3.38 -10.86 17.05
N SER A 210 3.34 -11.35 18.28
CA SER A 210 2.90 -12.72 18.61
C SER A 210 3.56 -13.80 17.73
N GLY A 211 4.86 -13.66 17.48
CA GLY A 211 5.64 -14.62 16.69
C GLY A 211 5.57 -14.46 15.17
N GLY A 212 4.81 -13.50 14.64
CA GLY A 212 4.66 -13.25 13.20
C GLY A 212 4.48 -11.77 12.86
N TYR A 213 3.78 -11.48 11.78
CA TYR A 213 3.56 -10.15 11.22
C TYR A 213 2.08 -9.93 10.91
N SER A 214 1.65 -8.67 10.93
CA SER A 214 0.31 -8.28 10.48
C SER A 214 0.43 -7.40 9.24
N CYS A 215 -0.67 -7.21 8.51
CA CYS A 215 -0.77 -6.26 7.41
C CYS A 215 -1.75 -5.13 7.74
N MET A 216 -1.84 -4.12 6.88
CA MET A 216 -2.76 -2.98 7.06
C MET A 216 -4.25 -3.37 7.15
N TYR A 217 -4.62 -4.58 6.72
CA TYR A 217 -5.97 -5.11 6.85
C TYR A 217 -6.23 -5.81 8.20
N GLY A 218 -5.21 -5.91 9.06
CA GLY A 218 -5.30 -6.55 10.38
C GLY A 218 -5.29 -8.07 10.34
N ILE A 219 -4.80 -8.66 9.24
CA ILE A 219 -4.62 -10.11 9.08
C ILE A 219 -3.18 -10.45 9.43
N TRP A 220 -3.01 -11.43 10.32
CA TRP A 220 -1.72 -11.92 10.78
C TRP A 220 -1.23 -13.13 9.98
N ALA A 221 0.08 -13.26 9.84
CA ALA A 221 0.76 -14.41 9.28
C ALA A 221 2.08 -14.67 10.02
N PRO A 222 2.62 -15.90 10.00
CA PRO A 222 3.85 -16.27 10.70
C PRO A 222 5.10 -15.72 9.99
N GLU A 223 4.96 -15.39 8.70
CA GLU A 223 5.98 -14.75 7.88
C GLU A 223 5.48 -13.38 7.40
N PRO A 224 6.37 -12.51 6.88
CA PRO A 224 6.00 -11.18 6.41
C PRO A 224 4.85 -11.20 5.39
N ILE A 225 4.08 -10.11 5.32
CA ILE A 225 2.99 -9.95 4.35
C ILE A 225 3.33 -8.76 3.45
N CYS A 226 3.41 -8.98 2.14
CA CYS A 226 3.63 -7.91 1.16
C CYS A 226 2.30 -7.52 0.51
N ARG A 227 1.92 -6.25 0.63
CA ARG A 227 0.74 -5.68 0.00
C ARG A 227 1.16 -4.85 -1.22
N ASN A 228 0.56 -5.13 -2.38
CA ASN A 228 0.76 -4.39 -3.63
C ASN A 228 -0.59 -3.92 -4.24
N GLN A 229 -0.55 -3.07 -5.27
CA GLN A 229 -1.72 -2.60 -6.02
C GLN A 229 -1.34 -2.13 -7.43
N ALA A 230 -2.35 -1.92 -8.28
CA ALA A 230 -2.21 -1.28 -9.59
C ALA A 230 -3.47 -0.46 -9.93
N ASP A 231 -3.67 0.66 -9.25
CA ASP A 231 -4.87 1.51 -9.40
C ASP A 231 -4.98 2.12 -10.81
N TYR A 232 -3.84 2.46 -11.42
CA TYR A 232 -3.80 2.98 -12.80
C TYR A 232 -4.12 1.93 -13.87
N SER A 233 -4.37 0.67 -13.49
CA SER A 233 -4.83 -0.36 -14.42
C SER A 233 -6.21 -0.08 -15.04
N VAL A 234 -6.96 0.87 -14.48
CA VAL A 234 -8.22 1.38 -15.06
C VAL A 234 -8.02 1.95 -16.47
N LEU A 235 -6.79 2.38 -16.81
CA LEU A 235 -6.46 2.96 -18.11
C LEU A 235 -6.18 1.92 -19.20
N ILE A 236 -6.08 0.63 -18.86
CA ILE A 236 -5.62 -0.41 -19.78
C ILE A 236 -6.52 -1.65 -19.75
N SER A 237 -6.47 -2.41 -20.83
CA SER A 237 -7.14 -3.72 -20.89
C SER A 237 -6.36 -4.79 -20.10
N PRO A 238 -7.02 -5.88 -19.65
CA PRO A 238 -6.36 -7.01 -18.99
C PRO A 238 -5.22 -7.62 -19.83
N LYS A 239 -5.39 -7.68 -21.16
CA LYS A 239 -4.36 -8.20 -22.09
C LYS A 239 -3.08 -7.35 -22.10
N VAL A 240 -3.24 -6.03 -22.01
CA VAL A 240 -2.09 -5.11 -21.92
C VAL A 240 -1.43 -5.24 -20.55
N TYR A 241 -2.23 -5.34 -19.48
CA TYR A 241 -1.74 -5.54 -18.12
C TYR A 241 -0.90 -6.81 -18.02
N GLU A 242 -1.45 -7.95 -18.45
CA GLU A 242 -0.79 -9.26 -18.47
C GLU A 242 0.54 -9.23 -19.22
N LYS A 243 0.59 -8.56 -20.39
CA LYS A 243 1.79 -8.54 -21.23
C LYS A 243 2.89 -7.60 -20.73
N ILE A 244 2.52 -6.45 -20.16
CA ILE A 244 3.47 -5.35 -19.90
C ILE A 244 3.74 -5.14 -18.42
N PHE A 245 2.76 -5.30 -17.55
CA PHE A 245 2.83 -4.88 -16.14
C PHE A 245 2.90 -6.06 -15.18
N LEU A 246 2.10 -7.10 -15.43
CA LEU A 246 2.00 -8.28 -14.58
C LEU A 246 3.35 -8.95 -14.25
N PRO A 247 4.35 -9.07 -15.16
CA PRO A 247 5.63 -9.68 -14.80
C PRO A 247 6.33 -8.99 -13.61
N TYR A 248 6.16 -7.68 -13.49
CA TYR A 248 6.77 -6.86 -12.44
C TYR A 248 5.96 -6.89 -11.14
N ASP A 249 4.64 -7.00 -11.24
CA ASP A 249 3.78 -7.27 -10.09
C ASP A 249 4.05 -8.67 -9.53
N VAL A 250 4.26 -9.68 -10.38
CA VAL A 250 4.68 -11.02 -9.95
C VAL A 250 6.04 -11.00 -9.25
N LYS A 251 7.00 -10.19 -9.74
CA LYS A 251 8.29 -9.97 -9.08
C LYS A 251 8.09 -9.42 -7.65
N VAL A 252 7.18 -8.46 -7.45
CA VAL A 252 6.83 -7.92 -6.13
C VAL A 252 6.08 -8.94 -5.27
N ILE A 253 5.12 -9.68 -5.83
CA ILE A 253 4.36 -10.73 -5.13
C ILE A 253 5.30 -11.77 -4.53
N LYS A 254 6.34 -12.16 -5.28
CA LYS A 254 7.35 -13.14 -4.84
C LYS A 254 8.30 -12.65 -3.75
N ALA A 255 8.27 -11.35 -3.41
CA ALA A 255 9.12 -10.80 -2.36
C ALA A 255 8.72 -11.27 -0.96
N SER A 256 7.51 -11.83 -0.80
CA SER A 256 7.10 -12.45 0.46
C SER A 256 6.27 -13.71 0.25
N LYS A 257 6.28 -14.60 1.23
CA LYS A 257 5.46 -15.83 1.25
C LYS A 257 3.96 -15.52 1.25
N TYR A 258 3.57 -14.49 1.98
CA TYR A 258 2.20 -14.01 2.03
C TYR A 258 2.09 -12.71 1.27
N SER A 259 1.18 -12.65 0.31
CA SER A 259 1.00 -11.49 -0.56
C SER A 259 -0.48 -11.14 -0.71
N ILE A 260 -0.78 -9.84 -0.71
CA ILE A 260 -2.12 -9.32 -0.94
C ILE A 260 -2.06 -8.33 -2.11
N PHE A 261 -2.87 -8.56 -3.14
CA PHE A 261 -3.06 -7.59 -4.22
C PHE A 261 -4.34 -6.80 -3.97
N HIS A 262 -4.20 -5.49 -3.81
CA HIS A 262 -5.34 -4.61 -3.64
C HIS A 262 -5.91 -4.17 -4.99
N LEU A 263 -7.24 -4.20 -5.09
CA LEU A 263 -8.00 -3.65 -6.20
C LEU A 263 -9.09 -2.72 -5.69
N HIS A 264 -9.29 -1.65 -6.42
CA HIS A 264 -10.56 -0.93 -6.43
C HIS A 264 -11.56 -1.67 -7.33
N SER A 265 -12.86 -1.49 -7.09
CA SER A 265 -13.91 -2.14 -7.87
C SER A 265 -13.87 -1.74 -9.36
N ALA A 266 -13.38 -0.54 -9.67
CA ALA A 266 -13.13 -0.10 -11.03
C ALA A 266 -11.96 -0.86 -11.72
N ASN A 267 -11.16 -1.59 -10.95
CA ASN A 267 -10.00 -2.36 -11.40
C ASN A 267 -10.25 -3.88 -11.34
N ILE A 268 -11.48 -4.30 -11.08
CA ILE A 268 -11.83 -5.71 -10.90
C ILE A 268 -11.61 -6.55 -12.18
N HIS A 269 -11.51 -5.90 -13.34
CA HIS A 269 -11.17 -6.56 -14.62
C HIS A 269 -9.80 -7.26 -14.60
N LEU A 270 -8.96 -6.99 -13.61
CA LEU A 270 -7.69 -7.70 -13.41
C LEU A 270 -7.83 -8.98 -12.57
N ALA A 271 -8.93 -9.17 -11.84
CA ALA A 271 -9.06 -10.26 -10.86
C ALA A 271 -8.81 -11.63 -11.48
N ASP A 272 -9.38 -11.91 -12.66
CA ASP A 272 -9.21 -13.18 -13.38
C ASP A 272 -7.73 -13.52 -13.64
N LYS A 273 -6.91 -12.50 -13.94
CA LYS A 273 -5.48 -12.68 -14.18
C LYS A 273 -4.67 -12.79 -12.90
N LEU A 274 -5.12 -12.15 -11.84
CA LEU A 274 -4.46 -12.22 -10.54
C LEU A 274 -4.70 -13.57 -9.85
N VAL A 275 -5.90 -14.16 -9.96
CA VAL A 275 -6.19 -15.48 -9.36
C VAL A 275 -5.42 -16.62 -10.04
N GLU A 276 -4.96 -16.42 -11.27
CA GLU A 276 -4.10 -17.37 -12.00
C GLU A 276 -2.66 -17.41 -11.43
N ILE A 277 -2.25 -16.47 -10.57
CA ILE A 277 -0.89 -16.37 -10.02
C ILE A 277 -0.75 -17.30 -8.80
N PRO A 278 0.03 -18.39 -8.87
CA PRO A 278 0.13 -19.34 -7.75
C PRO A 278 0.74 -18.74 -6.48
N GLU A 279 1.63 -17.76 -6.62
CA GLU A 279 2.29 -17.10 -5.49
C GLU A 279 1.46 -15.97 -4.85
N LEU A 280 0.32 -15.58 -5.45
CA LEU A 280 -0.56 -14.57 -4.88
C LEU A 280 -1.48 -15.20 -3.82
N SER A 281 -1.36 -14.76 -2.57
CA SER A 281 -2.11 -15.39 -1.46
C SER A 281 -3.55 -14.87 -1.32
N ALA A 282 -3.79 -13.60 -1.63
CA ALA A 282 -5.13 -13.01 -1.53
C ALA A 282 -5.31 -11.80 -2.44
N ILE A 283 -6.56 -11.54 -2.84
CA ILE A 283 -6.99 -10.31 -3.48
C ILE A 283 -7.91 -9.57 -2.52
N GLN A 284 -7.63 -8.29 -2.25
CA GLN A 284 -8.52 -7.44 -1.46
C GLN A 284 -9.19 -6.42 -2.36
N VAL A 285 -10.52 -6.44 -2.42
CA VAL A 285 -11.30 -5.53 -3.24
C VAL A 285 -11.96 -4.46 -2.37
N SER A 286 -11.74 -3.19 -2.69
CA SER A 286 -12.50 -2.05 -2.16
C SER A 286 -13.62 -1.67 -3.11
N ILE A 287 -14.84 -1.56 -2.58
CA ILE A 287 -16.02 -1.16 -3.36
C ILE A 287 -16.17 0.36 -3.30
N ASP A 288 -15.93 1.04 -4.42
CA ASP A 288 -15.92 2.50 -4.49
C ASP A 288 -17.34 3.06 -4.49
N TYR A 289 -17.59 4.21 -3.87
CA TYR A 289 -18.90 4.87 -3.96
C TYR A 289 -18.82 6.10 -4.88
N PRO A 290 -19.78 6.31 -5.82
CA PRO A 290 -20.98 5.50 -6.07
C PRO A 290 -20.70 4.27 -6.96
N ALA A 291 -20.69 3.08 -6.35
CA ALA A 291 -20.32 1.78 -6.95
C ALA A 291 -21.29 1.28 -8.03
N LYS A 292 -22.48 1.86 -8.11
CA LYS A 292 -23.63 1.23 -8.78
C LYS A 292 -23.45 0.98 -10.27
N VAL A 293 -22.49 1.63 -10.94
CA VAL A 293 -22.36 1.50 -12.40
C VAL A 293 -21.35 0.43 -12.82
N PHE A 294 -20.33 0.14 -11.99
CA PHE A 294 -19.22 -0.74 -12.41
C PHE A 294 -18.77 -1.76 -11.35
N SER A 295 -19.27 -1.70 -10.12
CA SER A 295 -18.89 -2.67 -9.10
C SER A 295 -19.79 -3.90 -9.19
N PRO A 296 -19.22 -5.13 -9.25
CA PRO A 296 -20.02 -6.34 -9.13
C PRO A 296 -20.78 -6.34 -7.79
N PRO A 297 -22.03 -6.86 -7.74
CA PRO A 297 -22.74 -7.01 -6.48
C PRO A 297 -21.94 -7.87 -5.51
N VAL A 298 -22.09 -7.64 -4.19
CA VAL A 298 -21.39 -8.43 -3.15
C VAL A 298 -21.61 -9.93 -3.35
N GLN A 299 -22.79 -10.34 -3.80
CA GLN A 299 -23.14 -11.73 -4.10
C GLN A 299 -22.29 -12.36 -5.23
N SER A 300 -21.70 -11.57 -6.12
CA SER A 300 -20.80 -12.05 -7.16
C SER A 300 -19.31 -12.01 -6.77
N LEU A 301 -19.01 -11.44 -5.61
CA LEU A 301 -17.66 -11.39 -5.03
C LEU A 301 -17.44 -12.46 -3.93
N LEU A 302 -18.53 -13.05 -3.43
CA LEU A 302 -18.55 -14.14 -2.44
C LEU A 302 -18.78 -15.48 -3.13
#